data_AF-A0A0C2BLM8-F1
#
_entry.id   AF-A0A0C2BLM8-F1
#
_cell.length_a   1.000
_cell.length_b   1.000
_cell.length_c   1.000
_cell.angle_alpha   90.00
_cell.angle_beta   90.00
_cell.angle_gamma   90.00
#
_symmetry.space_group_name_H-M   'P 1'
#
loop_
_entity.id
_entity.type
_entity.pdbx_description
1 polymer ?
#
loop_
_entity_poly.entity_id
_entity_poly.type
_entity_poly.pdbx_seq_one_letter_code
_entity_poly.pdbx_strand_id
1 'polypeptide(L)'
;MAYALTIGLGCTYNACSNKLLCVYGGMPEPGQKLYLAGGDCSQVKDGCPSITTCVDHLCKLKSEYVPTQFTLPLYCQPGTDGLTYEQQNTARNMVNYYRRLVGTGWAKDKNGYAPIAKALTPVVYLCKTTGNAAKQIADKCGDPPYTATHGHTLSYHIIKKTNVDPKTALEEAIKTWAEQSKLVDLRPIGGAVFYQDEVEQQASDFAKMVSDRNSAIGCSVKECKDKGSTLVICQYNG
;
A
#
# COMPACT_ATOMS: atom_id res chain seq x y z
N MET A 1 7.99 -17.63 -25.51
CA MET A 1 9.15 -18.35 -24.93
C MET A 1 10.47 -18.04 -25.63
N ALA A 2 10.58 -18.16 -26.95
CA ALA A 2 11.86 -18.02 -27.67
C ALA A 2 12.19 -16.61 -28.22
N TYR A 3 11.41 -15.59 -27.87
CA TYR A 3 11.63 -14.24 -28.37
C TYR A 3 12.82 -13.59 -27.63
N ALA A 4 13.94 -13.37 -28.32
CA ALA A 4 15.23 -13.01 -27.73
C ALA A 4 15.24 -11.67 -26.99
N LEU A 5 14.31 -10.76 -27.28
CA LEU A 5 14.18 -9.49 -26.57
C LEU A 5 13.39 -9.61 -25.26
N THR A 6 12.91 -10.81 -24.91
CA THR A 6 12.21 -11.06 -23.65
C THR A 6 13.19 -11.11 -22.49
N ILE A 7 13.11 -10.13 -21.59
CA ILE A 7 13.98 -10.03 -20.39
C ILE A 7 13.25 -10.35 -19.08
N GLY A 8 11.94 -10.65 -19.13
CA GLY A 8 11.12 -10.92 -17.96
C GLY A 8 10.10 -12.04 -18.18
N LEU A 9 9.88 -12.85 -17.14
CA LEU A 9 8.93 -13.95 -17.10
C LEU A 9 8.21 -13.94 -15.74
N GLY A 10 6.90 -14.08 -15.77
CA GLY A 10 6.09 -14.35 -14.58
C GLY A 10 5.18 -15.55 -14.83
N CYS A 11 5.21 -16.55 -13.96
CA CYS A 11 4.36 -17.73 -14.05
C CYS A 11 3.56 -17.93 -12.77
N THR A 12 2.35 -18.46 -12.88
CA THR A 12 1.51 -18.87 -11.75
C THR A 12 0.79 -20.16 -12.08
N TYR A 13 0.44 -20.90 -11.04
CA TYR A 13 -0.33 -22.13 -11.13
C TYR A 13 -1.54 -22.04 -10.22
N ASN A 14 -2.71 -22.47 -10.72
CA ASN A 14 -3.94 -22.52 -9.93
C ASN A 14 -4.40 -23.97 -9.76
N ALA A 15 -4.29 -24.47 -8.53
CA ALA A 15 -4.67 -25.83 -8.14
C ALA A 15 -6.17 -26.12 -8.35
N CYS A 16 -7.05 -25.13 -8.28
CA CYS A 16 -8.48 -25.31 -8.52
C CYS A 16 -8.81 -25.51 -10.00
N SER A 17 -7.93 -25.08 -10.91
CA SER A 17 -8.13 -25.17 -12.36
C SER A 17 -7.15 -26.11 -13.06
N ASN A 18 -6.12 -26.59 -12.35
CA ASN A 18 -4.97 -27.32 -12.91
C ASN A 18 -4.32 -26.61 -14.11
N LYS A 19 -4.32 -25.27 -14.13
CA LYS A 19 -3.74 -24.46 -15.20
C LYS A 19 -2.47 -23.78 -14.73
N LEU A 20 -1.44 -23.89 -15.56
CA LEU A 20 -0.24 -23.05 -15.51
C LEU A 20 -0.42 -21.89 -16.49
N LEU A 21 -0.21 -20.67 -16.02
CA LEU A 21 -0.21 -19.47 -16.83
C LEU A 21 1.15 -18.78 -16.71
N CYS A 22 1.75 -18.44 -17.85
CA CYS A 22 2.98 -17.67 -17.92
C CYS A 22 2.78 -16.43 -18.80
N VAL A 23 3.33 -15.31 -18.35
CA VAL A 23 3.36 -14.03 -19.05
C VAL A 23 4.82 -13.67 -19.30
N TYR A 24 5.10 -13.17 -20.51
CA TYR A 24 6.43 -12.76 -20.96
C TYR A 24 6.44 -11.25 -21.15
N GLY A 25 7.53 -10.59 -20.77
CA GLY A 25 7.68 -9.14 -20.94
C GLY A 25 7.87 -8.67 -22.39
N GLY A 26 8.11 -9.59 -23.32
CA GLY A 26 8.26 -9.32 -24.75
C GLY A 26 7.11 -9.93 -25.56
N MET A 27 6.58 -9.15 -26.50
CA MET A 27 5.52 -9.58 -27.44
C MET A 27 6.04 -9.45 -28.87
N PRO A 28 6.31 -10.57 -29.58
CA PRO A 28 6.67 -10.53 -30.99
C PRO A 28 5.45 -10.24 -31.87
N GLU A 29 5.63 -9.44 -32.92
CA GLU A 29 4.59 -9.16 -33.92
C GLU A 29 4.59 -10.22 -35.06
N PRO A 30 3.49 -10.37 -35.81
CA PRO A 30 3.46 -11.23 -37.00
C PRO A 30 4.56 -10.89 -38.00
N GLY A 31 5.35 -11.89 -38.40
CA GLY A 31 6.47 -11.72 -39.33
C GLY A 31 7.78 -11.24 -38.67
N GLN A 32 7.78 -10.95 -37.37
CA GLN A 32 8.98 -10.55 -36.65
C GLN A 32 9.89 -11.76 -36.36
N LYS A 33 11.20 -11.58 -36.56
CA LYS A 33 12.21 -12.56 -36.15
C LYS A 33 12.18 -12.76 -34.63
N LEU A 34 12.16 -14.02 -34.19
CA LEU A 34 12.24 -14.33 -32.76
C LEU A 34 13.65 -14.14 -32.22
N TYR A 35 14.66 -14.53 -33.00
CA TYR A 35 16.08 -14.36 -32.71
C TYR A 35 16.87 -14.33 -34.03
N LEU A 36 18.14 -13.95 -33.97
CA LEU A 36 19.07 -14.04 -35.11
C LEU A 36 19.79 -15.38 -35.06
N ALA A 37 19.89 -16.06 -36.21
CA ALA A 37 20.70 -17.27 -36.33
C ALA A 37 22.19 -16.91 -36.38
N GLY A 38 23.03 -17.66 -35.67
CA GLY A 38 24.47 -17.42 -35.59
C GLY A 38 25.13 -18.15 -34.42
N GLY A 39 26.40 -17.83 -34.16
CA GLY A 39 27.10 -18.27 -32.93
C GLY A 39 26.55 -17.57 -31.68
N ASP A 40 26.78 -18.18 -30.52
CA ASP A 40 26.30 -17.62 -29.25
C ASP A 40 27.12 -16.41 -28.76
N CYS A 41 26.72 -15.81 -27.63
CA CYS A 41 27.38 -14.63 -27.08
C CYS A 41 28.81 -14.88 -26.55
N SER A 42 29.25 -16.12 -26.41
CA SER A 42 30.62 -16.49 -26.05
C SER A 42 31.54 -16.56 -27.28
N GLN A 43 30.97 -16.82 -28.45
CA GLN A 43 31.68 -16.96 -29.72
C GLN A 43 31.71 -15.66 -30.54
N VAL A 44 30.70 -14.80 -30.36
CA VAL A 44 30.57 -13.55 -31.11
C VAL A 44 31.07 -12.38 -30.26
N LYS A 45 32.13 -11.73 -30.71
CA LYS A 45 32.60 -10.46 -30.13
C LYS A 45 31.45 -9.43 -30.22
N ASP A 46 31.09 -8.82 -29.09
CA ASP A 46 29.92 -7.93 -28.96
C ASP A 46 28.57 -8.60 -29.29
N GLY A 47 28.47 -9.93 -29.13
CA GLY A 47 27.25 -10.70 -29.39
C GLY A 47 26.06 -10.36 -28.46
N CYS A 48 26.32 -9.64 -27.36
CA CYS A 48 25.30 -9.12 -26.46
C CYS A 48 25.21 -7.58 -26.55
N PRO A 49 24.01 -6.98 -26.44
CA PRO A 49 23.86 -5.54 -26.29
C PRO A 49 24.68 -4.98 -25.12
N SER A 50 25.14 -3.73 -25.23
CA SER A 50 26.06 -3.11 -24.26
C SER A 50 25.57 -3.10 -22.80
N ILE A 51 24.26 -3.15 -22.58
CA ILE A 51 23.61 -3.20 -21.25
C ILE A 51 23.55 -4.62 -20.65
N THR A 52 24.01 -5.63 -21.38
CA THR A 52 24.01 -7.04 -20.97
C THR A 52 25.42 -7.62 -20.99
N THR A 53 25.62 -8.74 -20.31
CA THR A 53 26.84 -9.55 -20.31
C THR A 53 26.50 -10.98 -20.67
N CYS A 54 27.41 -11.67 -21.36
CA CYS A 54 27.22 -13.08 -21.69
C CYS A 54 27.44 -13.93 -20.42
N VAL A 55 26.46 -14.75 -20.06
CA VAL A 55 26.49 -15.71 -18.96
C VAL A 55 25.86 -16.99 -19.46
N ASP A 56 26.59 -18.10 -19.42
CA ASP A 56 26.10 -19.43 -19.85
C ASP A 56 25.40 -19.39 -21.21
N HIS A 57 26.05 -18.74 -22.19
CA HIS A 57 25.56 -18.58 -23.56
C HIS A 57 24.29 -17.71 -23.71
N LEU A 58 23.86 -16.99 -22.67
CA LEU A 58 22.73 -16.05 -22.66
C LEU A 58 23.15 -14.62 -22.30
N CYS A 59 22.51 -13.62 -22.91
CA CYS A 59 22.72 -12.22 -22.54
C CYS A 59 21.92 -11.85 -21.28
N LYS A 60 22.61 -11.66 -20.15
CA LYS A 60 22.04 -11.24 -18.86
C LYS A 60 22.21 -9.74 -18.65
N LEU A 61 21.19 -9.05 -18.13
CA LEU A 61 21.30 -7.63 -17.76
C LEU A 61 22.46 -7.40 -16.77
N LYS A 62 23.24 -6.33 -17.00
CA LYS A 62 24.30 -5.91 -16.07
C LYS A 62 23.75 -5.32 -14.78
N SER A 63 22.58 -4.69 -14.86
CA SER A 63 21.83 -4.17 -13.71
C SER A 63 20.73 -5.13 -13.29
N GLU A 64 20.22 -4.93 -12.07
CA GLU A 64 19.04 -5.65 -11.60
C GLU A 64 17.84 -5.41 -12.53
N TYR A 65 17.08 -6.47 -12.82
CA TYR A 65 15.86 -6.36 -13.62
C TYR A 65 14.78 -5.65 -12.80
N VAL A 66 14.25 -4.56 -13.33
CA VAL A 66 13.11 -3.85 -12.73
C VAL A 66 11.82 -4.40 -13.37
N PRO A 67 10.97 -5.12 -12.61
CA PRO A 67 9.71 -5.62 -13.15
C PRO A 67 8.82 -4.49 -13.64
N THR A 68 8.12 -4.74 -14.75
CA THR A 68 7.08 -3.83 -15.20
C THR A 68 5.97 -3.70 -14.16
N GLN A 69 5.53 -2.47 -13.88
CA GLN A 69 4.41 -2.21 -12.97
C GLN A 69 3.07 -2.70 -13.55
N PHE A 70 2.99 -2.94 -14.86
CA PHE A 70 1.76 -3.38 -15.54
C PHE A 70 1.31 -4.79 -15.17
N THR A 71 2.22 -5.66 -14.70
CA THR A 71 1.89 -7.05 -14.32
C THR A 71 1.75 -7.26 -12.81
N LEU A 72 2.01 -6.24 -12.01
CA LEU A 72 1.72 -6.32 -10.58
C LEU A 72 0.20 -6.31 -10.39
N PRO A 73 -0.33 -7.02 -9.38
CA PRO A 73 -1.69 -6.73 -8.94
C PRO A 73 -1.77 -5.24 -8.63
N LEU A 74 -2.82 -4.57 -9.10
CA LEU A 74 -3.00 -3.14 -8.90
C LEU A 74 -4.40 -2.92 -8.35
N TYR A 75 -4.53 -2.16 -7.26
CA TYR A 75 -5.80 -1.46 -7.03
C TYR A 75 -5.96 -0.35 -8.05
N CYS A 76 -4.85 0.29 -8.39
CA CYS A 76 -4.85 1.58 -9.07
C CYS A 76 -3.74 1.67 -10.09
N GLN A 77 -3.98 2.49 -11.11
CA GLN A 77 -2.96 2.82 -12.10
C GLN A 77 -1.76 3.47 -11.38
N PRO A 78 -0.52 3.15 -11.79
CA PRO A 78 0.66 3.77 -11.21
C PRO A 78 0.57 5.29 -11.14
N GLY A 79 1.01 5.87 -10.02
CA GLY A 79 1.04 7.32 -9.82
C GLY A 79 -0.26 7.98 -9.37
N THR A 80 -1.37 7.24 -9.21
CA THR A 80 -2.67 7.82 -8.80
C THR A 80 -2.63 8.45 -7.39
N ASP A 81 -2.13 7.71 -6.40
CA ASP A 81 -2.03 8.13 -4.99
C ASP A 81 -0.58 8.10 -4.48
N GLY A 82 0.37 7.74 -5.35
CA GLY A 82 1.80 7.67 -5.03
C GLY A 82 2.21 6.43 -4.21
N LEU A 83 1.31 5.47 -3.99
CA LEU A 83 1.61 4.23 -3.30
C LEU A 83 1.66 3.03 -4.24
N THR A 84 2.44 2.02 -3.86
CA THR A 84 2.46 0.71 -4.53
C THR A 84 1.28 -0.14 -4.06
N TYR A 85 0.97 -1.20 -4.81
CA TYR A 85 -0.07 -2.17 -4.42
C TYR A 85 0.15 -2.77 -3.04
N GLU A 86 1.39 -3.13 -2.70
CA GLU A 86 1.73 -3.66 -1.39
C GLU A 86 1.46 -2.65 -0.27
N GLN A 87 1.80 -1.38 -0.49
CA GLN A 87 1.55 -0.31 0.49
C GLN A 87 0.05 -0.04 0.67
N GLN A 88 -0.72 -0.04 -0.42
CA GLN A 88 -2.19 0.09 -0.40
C GLN A 88 -2.82 -1.09 0.36
N ASN A 89 -2.34 -2.31 0.10
CA ASN A 89 -2.75 -3.52 0.81
C ASN A 89 -2.43 -3.46 2.30
N THR A 90 -1.21 -3.06 2.67
CA THR A 90 -0.80 -2.87 4.06
C THR A 90 -1.78 -1.94 4.77
N ALA A 91 -2.04 -0.76 4.21
CA ALA A 91 -2.94 0.22 4.79
C ALA A 91 -4.35 -0.35 5.00
N ARG A 92 -4.96 -0.91 3.94
CA ARG A 92 -6.30 -1.49 4.02
C ARG A 92 -6.38 -2.66 5.00
N ASN A 93 -5.42 -3.58 4.93
CA ASN A 93 -5.47 -4.82 5.69
C ASN A 93 -5.23 -4.58 7.18
N MET A 94 -4.32 -3.66 7.54
CA MET A 94 -4.09 -3.29 8.94
C MET A 94 -5.28 -2.56 9.54
N VAL A 95 -5.87 -1.59 8.84
CA VAL A 95 -7.10 -0.93 9.32
C VAL A 95 -8.23 -1.94 9.49
N ASN A 96 -8.44 -2.83 8.51
CA ASN A 96 -9.43 -3.89 8.64
C ASN A 96 -9.11 -4.91 9.74
N TYR A 97 -7.84 -5.17 10.04
CA TYR A 97 -7.45 -5.99 11.18
C TYR A 97 -7.90 -5.35 12.50
N TYR A 98 -7.61 -4.07 12.73
CA TYR A 98 -8.04 -3.38 13.95
C TYR A 98 -9.57 -3.21 14.03
N ARG A 99 -10.24 -2.96 12.90
CA ARG A 99 -11.71 -2.99 12.82
C ARG A 99 -12.25 -4.36 13.24
N ARG A 100 -11.68 -5.47 12.76
CA ARG A 100 -12.10 -6.82 13.19
C ARG A 100 -11.89 -7.04 14.69
N LEU A 101 -10.81 -6.52 15.28
CA LEU A 101 -10.61 -6.60 16.72
C LEU A 101 -11.73 -5.90 17.48
N VAL A 102 -12.17 -4.71 17.05
CA VAL A 102 -13.32 -4.01 17.65
C VAL A 102 -14.62 -4.79 17.39
N GLY A 103 -14.84 -5.24 16.16
CA GLY A 103 -16.03 -6.03 15.78
C GLY A 103 -16.15 -7.38 16.47
N THR A 104 -15.09 -7.87 17.10
CA THR A 104 -15.07 -9.14 17.84
C THR A 104 -14.85 -8.97 19.34
N GLY A 105 -14.69 -7.74 19.84
CA GLY A 105 -14.43 -7.47 21.26
C GLY A 105 -13.02 -7.83 21.73
N TRP A 106 -12.05 -7.92 20.82
CA TRP A 106 -10.63 -8.21 21.11
C TRP A 106 -9.73 -6.98 21.05
N ALA A 107 -10.26 -5.82 20.64
CA ALA A 107 -9.50 -4.57 20.71
C ALA A 107 -9.29 -4.19 22.17
N LYS A 108 -8.05 -4.00 22.60
CA LYS A 108 -7.76 -3.58 23.98
C LYS A 108 -8.15 -2.13 24.20
N ASP A 109 -8.71 -1.84 25.36
CA ASP A 109 -8.90 -0.48 25.86
C ASP A 109 -8.17 -0.29 27.20
N LYS A 110 -8.36 0.86 27.86
CA LYS A 110 -7.74 1.15 29.16
C LYS A 110 -8.10 0.13 30.26
N ASN A 111 -9.28 -0.49 30.19
CA ASN A 111 -9.83 -1.35 31.25
C ASN A 111 -9.95 -2.83 30.86
N GLY A 112 -9.43 -3.21 29.69
CA GLY A 112 -9.44 -4.58 29.21
C GLY A 112 -9.66 -4.62 27.71
N TYR A 113 -10.92 -4.78 27.31
CA TYR A 113 -11.32 -4.88 25.92
C TYR A 113 -12.52 -3.99 25.60
N ALA A 114 -12.47 -3.38 24.42
CA ALA A 114 -13.55 -2.59 23.87
C ALA A 114 -14.82 -3.45 23.67
N PRO A 115 -16.01 -2.84 23.80
CA PRO A 115 -17.26 -3.53 23.50
C PRO A 115 -17.34 -3.97 22.03
N ILE A 116 -18.07 -5.06 21.79
CA ILE A 116 -18.28 -5.63 20.45
C ILE A 116 -19.08 -4.64 19.58
N ALA A 117 -18.55 -4.28 18.41
CA ALA A 117 -19.30 -3.49 17.43
C ALA A 117 -20.28 -4.35 16.63
N LYS A 118 -21.57 -3.96 16.61
CA LYS A 118 -22.67 -4.74 16.00
C LYS A 118 -22.65 -4.78 14.46
N ALA A 119 -22.14 -3.73 13.81
CA ALA A 119 -22.26 -3.56 12.35
C ALA A 119 -21.04 -2.85 11.73
N LEU A 120 -19.83 -3.21 12.16
CA LEU A 120 -18.60 -2.61 11.63
C LEU A 120 -18.22 -3.21 10.27
N THR A 121 -18.42 -2.46 9.20
CA THR A 121 -18.10 -2.90 7.84
C THR A 121 -16.58 -2.85 7.56
N PRO A 122 -16.03 -3.75 6.74
CA PRO A 122 -14.66 -3.60 6.28
C PRO A 122 -14.53 -2.41 5.33
N VAL A 123 -13.42 -1.69 5.41
CA VAL A 123 -13.10 -0.63 4.46
C VAL A 123 -12.51 -1.20 3.17
N VAL A 124 -12.88 -0.62 2.04
CA VAL A 124 -12.19 -0.84 0.75
C VAL A 124 -11.09 0.21 0.54
N TYR A 125 -10.18 -0.01 -0.40
CA TYR A 125 -9.15 0.98 -0.72
C TYR A 125 -9.57 1.78 -1.97
N LEU A 126 -9.60 3.11 -1.89
CA LEU A 126 -9.99 3.99 -3.01
C LEU A 126 -8.87 4.98 -3.35
N CYS A 127 -8.12 4.72 -4.42
CA CYS A 127 -6.98 5.60 -4.73
C CYS A 127 -7.38 6.90 -5.43
N LYS A 128 -8.29 6.88 -6.41
CA LYS A 128 -8.60 8.08 -7.21
C LYS A 128 -9.26 9.20 -6.40
N THR A 129 -10.05 8.81 -5.40
CA THR A 129 -10.76 9.74 -4.51
C THR A 129 -9.97 9.93 -3.22
N THR A 130 -10.10 9.00 -2.28
CA THR A 130 -9.58 9.13 -0.91
C THR A 130 -8.05 9.14 -0.87
N GLY A 131 -7.38 8.29 -1.65
CA GLY A 131 -5.92 8.22 -1.72
C GLY A 131 -5.29 9.46 -2.33
N ASN A 132 -5.80 9.93 -3.46
CA ASN A 132 -5.35 11.15 -4.11
C ASN A 132 -5.61 12.39 -3.23
N ALA A 133 -6.75 12.43 -2.53
CA ALA A 133 -7.04 13.48 -1.57
C ALA A 133 -6.02 13.47 -0.41
N ALA A 134 -5.68 12.30 0.15
CA ALA A 134 -4.62 12.17 1.16
C ALA A 134 -3.26 12.63 0.62
N LYS A 135 -2.93 12.27 -0.62
CA LYS A 135 -1.71 12.69 -1.32
C LYS A 135 -1.61 14.21 -1.46
N GLN A 136 -2.68 14.88 -1.86
CA GLN A 136 -2.71 16.34 -1.99
C GLN A 136 -2.43 17.07 -0.67
N ILE A 137 -2.80 16.49 0.46
CA ILE A 137 -2.46 17.02 1.79
C ILE A 137 -0.99 16.74 2.10
N ALA A 138 -0.56 15.48 1.97
CA ALA A 138 0.79 15.05 2.31
C ALA A 138 1.87 15.76 1.48
N ASP A 139 1.64 15.95 0.17
CA ASP A 139 2.58 16.60 -0.75
C ASP A 139 2.93 18.03 -0.36
N LYS A 140 2.06 18.72 0.38
CA LYS A 140 2.33 20.08 0.87
C LYS A 140 3.36 20.12 1.98
N CYS A 141 3.61 18.99 2.66
CA CYS A 141 4.48 18.93 3.83
C CYS A 141 4.17 20.03 4.86
N GLY A 142 2.89 20.39 5.02
CA GLY A 142 2.43 21.42 5.96
C GLY A 142 2.66 21.02 7.42
N ASP A 143 2.43 21.95 8.34
CA ASP A 143 2.42 21.67 9.78
C ASP A 143 1.01 21.28 10.25
N PRO A 144 0.88 20.40 11.26
CA PRO A 144 -0.42 20.10 11.84
C PRO A 144 -1.03 21.35 12.53
N PRO A 145 -2.37 21.43 12.65
CA PRO A 145 -3.33 20.39 12.29
C PRO A 145 -3.60 20.32 10.79
N TYR A 146 -3.74 19.11 10.26
CA TYR A 146 -4.14 18.88 8.87
C TYR A 146 -5.67 18.85 8.76
N THR A 147 -6.20 19.44 7.70
CA THR A 147 -7.65 19.45 7.42
C THR A 147 -7.99 18.36 6.42
N ALA A 148 -8.98 17.52 6.75
CA ALA A 148 -9.52 16.53 5.81
C ALA A 148 -10.15 17.20 4.60
N THR A 149 -10.14 16.53 3.45
CA THR A 149 -10.90 16.96 2.28
C THR A 149 -12.39 16.82 2.56
N HIS A 150 -13.24 17.65 1.95
CA HIS A 150 -14.69 17.59 2.16
C HIS A 150 -15.25 16.16 2.03
N GLY A 151 -16.12 15.76 2.95
CA GLY A 151 -16.70 14.41 3.01
C GLY A 151 -15.77 13.32 3.55
N HIS A 152 -14.63 13.69 4.12
CA HIS A 152 -13.67 12.74 4.70
C HIS A 152 -13.33 13.06 6.16
N THR A 153 -12.82 12.05 6.85
CA THR A 153 -12.07 12.20 8.11
C THR A 153 -10.60 11.85 7.87
N LEU A 154 -9.71 12.36 8.73
CA LEU A 154 -8.26 12.25 8.54
C LEU A 154 -7.55 11.84 9.83
N SER A 155 -6.59 10.93 9.67
CA SER A 155 -5.55 10.62 10.64
C SER A 155 -4.18 10.88 10.03
N TYR A 156 -3.24 11.34 10.87
CA TYR A 156 -1.88 11.64 10.45
C TYR A 156 -0.85 11.11 11.44
N HIS A 157 0.35 10.85 10.95
CA HIS A 157 1.50 10.50 11.79
C HIS A 157 2.77 11.14 11.22
N ILE A 158 3.61 11.68 12.10
CA ILE A 158 4.88 12.31 11.72
C ILE A 158 6.01 11.50 12.31
N ILE A 159 6.80 10.88 11.45
CA ILE A 159 8.01 10.17 11.82
C ILE A 159 9.17 11.16 11.70
N LYS A 160 9.88 11.43 12.80
CA LYS A 160 11.02 12.37 12.85
C LYS A 160 12.30 11.80 12.21
N LYS A 161 12.17 11.33 10.97
CA LYS A 161 13.22 10.71 10.17
C LYS A 161 12.87 10.78 8.68
N THR A 162 13.87 10.98 7.83
CA THR A 162 13.79 10.87 6.36
C THR A 162 14.24 9.50 5.86
N ASN A 163 14.01 9.18 4.58
CA ASN A 163 14.33 7.88 3.99
C ASN A 163 13.71 6.70 4.75
N VAL A 164 12.50 6.88 5.29
CA VAL A 164 11.73 5.79 5.90
C VAL A 164 11.06 5.01 4.79
N ASP A 165 11.20 3.68 4.81
CA ASP A 165 10.46 2.81 3.90
C ASP A 165 8.94 3.10 4.02
N PRO A 166 8.23 3.43 2.92
CA PRO A 166 6.84 3.86 3.02
C PRO A 166 5.90 2.79 3.60
N LYS A 167 6.18 1.50 3.37
CA LYS A 167 5.39 0.43 3.98
C LYS A 167 5.58 0.42 5.50
N THR A 168 6.82 0.49 5.97
CA THR A 168 7.16 0.61 7.39
C THR A 168 6.51 1.85 8.02
N ALA A 169 6.51 2.98 7.30
CA ALA A 169 5.86 4.21 7.78
C ALA A 169 4.34 4.05 7.97
N LEU A 170 3.66 3.37 7.03
CA LEU A 170 2.24 3.04 7.15
C LEU A 170 1.97 2.10 8.33
N GLU A 171 2.79 1.08 8.51
CA GLU A 171 2.68 0.12 9.62
C GLU A 171 2.81 0.83 10.97
N GLU A 172 3.82 1.70 11.11
CA GLU A 172 4.04 2.49 12.32
C GLU A 172 2.86 3.44 12.60
N ALA A 173 2.41 4.18 11.58
CA ALA A 173 1.31 5.14 11.72
C ALA A 173 0.01 4.44 12.15
N ILE A 174 -0.39 3.39 11.44
CA ILE A 174 -1.65 2.68 11.74
C ILE A 174 -1.60 2.00 13.10
N LYS A 175 -0.45 1.41 13.48
CA LYS A 175 -0.27 0.85 14.81
C LYS A 175 -0.38 1.95 15.88
N THR A 176 0.27 3.09 15.67
CA THR A 176 0.23 4.23 16.60
C THR A 176 -1.20 4.70 16.83
N TRP A 177 -1.97 4.88 15.76
CA TRP A 177 -3.39 5.24 15.86
C TRP A 177 -4.19 4.17 16.59
N ALA A 178 -3.98 2.90 16.26
CA ALA A 178 -4.68 1.80 16.90
C ALA A 178 -4.41 1.71 18.40
N GLU A 179 -3.18 1.98 18.83
CA GLU A 179 -2.76 1.89 20.24
C GLU A 179 -3.35 2.99 21.11
N GLN A 180 -3.89 4.06 20.53
CA GLN A 180 -4.61 5.08 21.30
C GLN A 180 -5.83 4.52 22.04
N SER A 181 -6.43 3.40 21.58
CA SER A 181 -7.53 2.75 22.30
C SER A 181 -7.16 2.37 23.72
N LYS A 182 -5.89 2.04 23.98
CA LYS A 182 -5.38 1.64 25.31
C LYS A 182 -5.32 2.81 26.30
N LEU A 183 -5.46 4.05 25.81
CA LEU A 183 -5.40 5.27 26.63
C LEU A 183 -6.76 5.64 27.20
N VAL A 184 -7.84 5.12 26.63
CA VAL A 184 -9.22 5.56 26.89
C VAL A 184 -10.10 4.38 27.29
N ASP A 185 -11.19 4.70 27.99
CA ASP A 185 -12.19 3.73 28.42
C ASP A 185 -13.37 3.74 27.44
N LEU A 186 -13.52 2.69 26.64
CA LEU A 186 -14.50 2.64 25.55
C LEU A 186 -15.86 2.16 26.04
N ARG A 187 -16.35 2.71 27.16
CA ARG A 187 -17.62 2.28 27.76
C ARG A 187 -18.80 2.60 26.85
N PRO A 188 -19.74 1.65 26.69
CA PRO A 188 -20.98 1.93 25.99
C PRO A 188 -21.92 2.78 26.88
N ILE A 189 -22.44 3.87 26.31
CA ILE A 189 -23.50 4.70 26.89
C ILE A 189 -24.73 4.49 26.02
N GLY A 190 -25.85 4.04 26.60
CA GLY A 190 -27.07 3.78 25.82
C GLY A 190 -26.90 2.78 24.66
N GLY A 191 -25.92 1.86 24.76
CA GLY A 191 -25.64 0.86 23.73
C GLY A 191 -24.68 1.30 22.62
N ALA A 192 -24.07 2.49 22.72
CA ALA A 192 -23.10 2.99 21.76
C ALA A 192 -21.83 3.55 22.45
N VAL A 193 -20.70 3.53 21.76
CA VAL A 193 -19.48 4.23 22.18
C VAL A 193 -19.43 5.55 21.42
N PHE A 194 -19.33 6.66 22.14
CA PHE A 194 -19.39 8.01 21.56
C PHE A 194 -18.02 8.62 21.38
N TYR A 195 -17.87 9.41 20.31
CA TYR A 195 -16.70 10.23 20.06
C TYR A 195 -16.80 11.53 20.87
N GLN A 196 -16.32 11.50 22.11
CA GLN A 196 -16.38 12.61 23.06
C GLN A 196 -15.31 12.42 24.14
N ASP A 197 -15.09 13.45 24.97
CA ASP A 197 -14.27 13.39 26.18
C ASP A 197 -12.87 12.80 25.91
N GLU A 198 -12.46 11.78 26.68
CA GLU A 198 -11.16 11.13 26.52
C GLU A 198 -10.98 10.50 25.14
N VAL A 199 -12.05 9.98 24.51
CA VAL A 199 -11.98 9.38 23.17
C VAL A 199 -11.61 10.42 22.13
N GLU A 200 -12.21 11.60 22.20
CA GLU A 200 -11.88 12.72 21.32
C GLU A 200 -10.47 13.25 21.58
N GLN A 201 -10.07 13.37 22.85
CA GLN A 201 -8.81 14.01 23.25
C GLN A 201 -7.58 13.11 23.08
N GLN A 202 -7.71 11.80 23.30
CA GLN A 202 -6.59 10.87 23.41
C GLN A 202 -6.65 9.72 22.39
N ALA A 203 -7.83 9.44 21.83
CA ALA A 203 -8.04 8.33 20.89
C ALA A 203 -8.71 8.76 19.58
N SER A 204 -8.41 9.98 19.13
CA SER A 204 -9.03 10.57 17.96
C SER A 204 -8.81 9.77 16.68
N ASP A 205 -7.59 9.32 16.45
CA ASP A 205 -7.26 8.57 15.22
C ASP A 205 -7.75 7.14 15.28
N PHE A 206 -7.71 6.51 16.46
CA PHE A 206 -8.38 5.23 16.69
C PHE A 206 -9.87 5.33 16.32
N ALA A 207 -10.58 6.30 16.89
CA ALA A 207 -12.02 6.46 16.69
C ALA A 207 -12.38 6.70 15.22
N LYS A 208 -11.61 7.52 14.50
CA LYS A 208 -11.79 7.70 13.04
C LYS A 208 -11.55 6.40 12.29
N MET A 209 -10.48 5.67 12.59
CA MET A 209 -10.15 4.39 11.94
C MET A 209 -11.26 3.33 12.12
N VAL A 210 -11.90 3.29 13.30
CA VAL A 210 -12.92 2.28 13.65
C VAL A 210 -14.36 2.78 13.59
N SER A 211 -14.61 3.96 13.01
CA SER A 211 -15.97 4.47 12.81
C SER A 211 -16.77 3.55 11.87
N ASP A 212 -18.01 3.23 12.23
CA ASP A 212 -18.94 2.43 11.44
C ASP A 212 -19.44 3.13 10.17
N ARG A 213 -19.34 4.46 10.12
CA ARG A 213 -19.63 5.25 8.93
C ARG A 213 -18.58 5.06 7.83
N ASN A 214 -17.34 4.80 8.22
CA ASN A 214 -16.24 4.69 7.26
C ASN A 214 -16.32 3.40 6.45
N SER A 215 -16.37 3.54 5.12
CA SER A 215 -16.49 2.44 4.15
C SER A 215 -15.29 2.33 3.21
N ALA A 216 -14.44 3.35 3.12
CA ALA A 216 -13.17 3.25 2.42
C ALA A 216 -12.03 4.03 3.10
N ILE A 217 -10.83 3.70 2.66
CA ILE A 217 -9.57 4.32 3.06
C ILE A 217 -8.73 4.66 1.84
N GLY A 218 -7.95 5.72 1.95
CA GLY A 218 -6.84 6.02 1.05
C GLY A 218 -5.76 6.78 1.81
N CYS A 219 -4.50 6.45 1.54
CA CYS A 219 -3.37 6.96 2.29
C CYS A 219 -2.28 7.53 1.39
N SER A 220 -1.39 8.31 1.98
CA SER A 220 -0.17 8.79 1.34
C SER A 220 0.96 8.85 2.35
N VAL A 221 2.18 8.59 1.86
CA VAL A 221 3.42 8.76 2.62
C VAL A 221 4.28 9.76 1.85
N LYS A 222 4.72 10.81 2.54
CA LYS A 222 5.55 11.86 1.97
C LYS A 222 6.77 12.12 2.83
N GLU A 223 7.94 12.03 2.21
CA GLU A 223 9.16 12.54 2.83
C GLU A 223 9.20 14.08 2.71
N CYS A 224 9.32 14.74 3.85
CA CYS A 224 9.40 16.19 4.01
C CYS A 224 10.82 16.57 4.40
N LYS A 225 11.71 16.64 3.40
CA LYS A 225 13.17 16.80 3.57
C LYS A 225 13.54 18.03 4.40
N ASP A 226 12.93 19.17 4.11
CA ASP A 226 13.19 20.43 4.82
C ASP A 226 12.84 20.36 6.31
N LYS A 227 11.96 19.42 6.67
CA LYS A 227 11.52 19.16 8.06
C LYS A 227 12.19 17.95 8.69
N GLY A 228 13.12 17.29 7.98
CA GLY A 228 13.78 16.08 8.47
C GLY A 228 12.82 14.96 8.86
N SER A 229 11.64 14.86 8.24
CA SER A 229 10.56 13.97 8.66
C SER A 229 9.85 13.26 7.50
N THR A 230 9.13 12.19 7.83
CA THR A 230 8.23 11.47 6.94
C THR A 230 6.80 11.60 7.49
N LEU A 231 5.91 12.15 6.67
CA LEU A 231 4.51 12.37 6.98
C LEU A 231 3.65 11.26 6.37
N VAL A 232 2.80 10.67 7.20
CA VAL A 232 1.76 9.72 6.77
C VAL A 232 0.40 10.38 6.96
N ILE A 233 -0.41 10.40 5.91
CA ILE A 233 -1.81 10.85 5.95
C ILE A 233 -2.69 9.70 5.48
N CYS A 234 -3.72 9.33 6.24
CA CYS A 234 -4.81 8.51 5.75
C CYS A 234 -6.13 9.28 5.88
N GLN A 235 -6.92 9.25 4.81
CA GLN A 235 -8.30 9.72 4.82
C GLN A 235 -9.27 8.54 4.78
N TYR A 236 -10.45 8.74 5.35
CA TYR A 236 -11.55 7.80 5.35
C TYR A 236 -12.82 8.49 4.86
N ASN A 237 -13.67 7.79 4.11
CA ASN A 237 -14.97 8.31 3.69
C ASN A 237 -16.13 7.52 4.32
N GLY A 238 -17.15 8.25 4.77
CA GLY A 238 -18.35 7.75 5.43
C GLY A 238 -19.42 8.80 5.56
#